data_AF-A0A955QJM0-F1
#
_entry.id   AF-A0A955QJM0-F1
#
_cell.length_a   1.000
_cell.length_b   1.000
_cell.length_c   1.000
_cell.angle_alpha   90.00
_cell.angle_beta   90.00
_cell.angle_gamma   90.00
#
_symmetry.space_group_name_H-M   'P 1'
#
loop_
_entity.id
_entity.type
_entity.pdbx_description
1 polymer ?
#
loop_
_entity_poly.entity_id
_entity_poly.type
_entity_poly.pdbx_seq_one_letter_code
_entity_poly.pdbx_strand_id
1 'polypeptide(L)'
;MEIQEALTAFTALSQETRLNVFRLLVEYGPEGVPAGTLSETLCIPHNTLSFHLTHMSNAQLVRSRRIGRSIIYSANFEFFTNLIRYMVEDCCREDMANIKTHKTKNCSIIELSHCCPPVPQGTKT
;
A
#
# COMPACT_ATOMS: atom_id res chain seq x y z
N MET A 1 9.19 -11.30 -2.04
CA MET A 1 8.58 -10.91 -0.75
C MET A 1 8.28 -12.20 -0.02
N GLU A 2 8.57 -12.26 1.27
CA GLU A 2 8.28 -13.47 2.05
C GLU A 2 6.86 -13.42 2.64
N ILE A 3 6.24 -14.58 2.86
CA ILE A 3 4.87 -14.68 3.39
C ILE A 3 4.69 -13.91 4.72
N GLN A 4 5.71 -13.96 5.59
CA GLN A 4 5.65 -13.28 6.89
C GLN A 4 5.63 -11.76 6.75
N GLU A 5 6.34 -11.21 5.76
CA GLU A 5 6.33 -9.77 5.48
C GLU A 5 4.94 -9.34 5.00
N ALA A 6 4.32 -10.12 4.11
CA ALA A 6 2.98 -9.88 3.61
C ALA A 6 1.94 -9.93 4.75
N LEU A 7 2.00 -10.94 5.62
CA LEU A 7 1.11 -11.07 6.78
C LEU A 7 1.24 -9.88 7.75
N THR A 8 2.46 -9.42 8.01
CA THR A 8 2.71 -8.24 8.84
C THR A 8 2.09 -6.98 8.22
N ALA A 9 2.24 -6.80 6.90
CA ALA A 9 1.61 -5.70 6.18
C ALA A 9 0.08 -5.76 6.22
N PHE A 10 -0.52 -6.93 5.97
CA PHE A 10 -1.97 -7.10 6.04
C PHE A 10 -2.52 -6.85 7.44
N THR A 11 -1.85 -7.33 8.47
CA THR A 11 -2.24 -7.07 9.87
C THR A 11 -2.21 -5.58 10.19
N ALA A 12 -1.23 -4.85 9.65
CA ALA A 12 -1.19 -3.40 9.76
C ALA A 12 -2.33 -2.73 8.97
N LEU A 13 -2.64 -3.17 7.75
CA LEU A 13 -3.72 -2.58 6.94
C LEU A 13 -5.13 -2.98 7.37
N SER A 14 -5.32 -4.10 8.08
CA SER A 14 -6.63 -4.61 8.52
C SER A 14 -7.22 -3.86 9.73
N GLN A 15 -6.79 -2.63 9.96
CA GLN A 15 -7.34 -1.74 10.98
C GLN A 15 -7.70 -0.41 10.32
N GLU A 16 -8.93 0.03 10.55
CA GLU A 16 -9.56 1.14 9.83
C GLU A 16 -8.75 2.43 9.86
N THR A 17 -8.29 2.85 11.03
CA THR A 17 -7.49 4.07 11.20
C THR A 17 -6.19 4.01 10.39
N ARG A 18 -5.47 2.88 10.43
CA ARG A 18 -4.22 2.68 9.69
C ARG A 18 -4.47 2.68 8.18
N LEU A 19 -5.54 2.04 7.73
CA LEU A 19 -5.90 2.05 6.31
C LEU A 19 -6.24 3.47 5.83
N ASN A 20 -7.01 4.24 6.61
CA ASN A 20 -7.34 5.63 6.29
C ASN A 20 -6.08 6.52 6.25
N VAL A 21 -5.17 6.37 7.23
CA VAL A 21 -3.89 7.08 7.22
C VAL A 21 -3.04 6.70 6.00
N PHE A 22 -2.93 5.40 5.68
CA PHE A 22 -2.16 4.94 4.53
C PHE A 22 -2.73 5.48 3.22
N ARG A 23 -4.06 5.46 3.04
CA ARG A 23 -4.73 6.02 1.85
C ARG A 23 -4.46 7.52 1.70
N LEU A 24 -4.56 8.28 2.79
CA LEU A 24 -4.24 9.70 2.76
C LEU A 24 -2.77 9.95 2.41
N LEU A 25 -1.85 9.14 2.94
CA LEU A 25 -0.43 9.21 2.56
C LEU A 25 -0.18 8.87 1.09
N VAL A 26 -0.98 7.99 0.49
CA VAL A 26 -0.95 7.72 -0.96
C VAL A 26 -1.37 8.96 -1.75
N GLU A 27 -2.40 9.69 -1.30
CA GLU A 27 -2.85 10.95 -1.93
C GLU A 27 -1.78 12.05 -1.87
N TYR A 28 -1.05 12.17 -0.75
CA TYR A 28 0.08 13.10 -0.63
C TYR A 28 1.31 12.70 -1.46
N GLY A 29 1.35 11.46 -1.97
CA GLY A 29 2.44 10.98 -2.81
C GLY A 29 3.79 10.83 -2.08
N PRO A 30 4.90 10.72 -2.83
CA PRO A 30 6.25 10.51 -2.29
C PRO A 30 6.73 11.64 -1.36
N GLU A 31 6.23 12.85 -1.58
CA GLU A 31 6.55 14.01 -0.73
C GLU A 31 5.97 13.84 0.67
N GLY A 32 4.84 13.14 0.83
CA GLY A 32 4.26 12.91 2.13
C GLY A 32 3.87 14.20 2.86
N VAL A 33 3.68 14.11 4.17
CA VAL A 33 3.09 15.20 4.96
C VAL A 33 3.48 15.11 6.44
N PRO A 34 3.53 16.22 7.20
CA PRO A 34 3.71 16.16 8.66
C PRO A 34 2.64 15.35 9.38
N ALA A 35 3.02 14.69 10.49
CA ALA A 35 2.06 13.97 11.34
C ALA A 35 0.92 14.87 11.86
N GLY A 36 1.18 16.16 12.07
CA GLY A 36 0.13 17.09 12.50
C GLY A 36 -0.98 17.27 11.48
N THR A 37 -0.64 17.41 10.20
CA THR A 37 -1.64 17.51 9.14
C THR A 37 -2.46 16.23 9.00
N LEU A 38 -1.86 15.05 9.17
CA LEU A 38 -2.60 13.78 9.21
C LEU A 38 -3.60 13.74 10.38
N SER A 39 -3.15 14.17 11.56
CA SER A 39 -3.95 14.25 12.78
C SER A 39 -5.18 15.15 12.59
N GLU A 40 -4.96 16.33 12.01
CA GLU A 40 -6.00 17.32 11.70
C GLU A 40 -6.96 16.80 10.63
N THR A 41 -6.44 16.28 9.51
CA THR A 41 -7.26 15.86 8.36
C THR A 41 -8.18 14.68 8.71
N LEU A 42 -7.68 13.74 9.54
CA LEU A 42 -8.43 12.53 9.91
C LEU A 42 -9.12 12.65 11.27
N CYS A 43 -9.02 13.79 11.95
CA CYS A 43 -9.52 14.01 13.30
C CYS A 43 -9.04 12.95 14.32
N ILE A 44 -7.78 12.52 14.21
CA ILE A 44 -7.18 11.51 15.09
C ILE A 44 -6.29 12.21 16.12
N PRO A 45 -6.37 11.89 17.43
CA PRO A 45 -5.43 12.42 18.42
C PRO A 45 -3.96 12.09 18.09
N HIS A 46 -3.04 13.03 18.29
CA HIS A 46 -1.62 12.87 17.92
C HIS A 46 -0.94 11.65 18.55
N ASN A 47 -1.24 11.32 19.81
CA ASN A 47 -0.68 10.14 20.49
C ASN A 47 -1.14 8.83 19.83
N THR A 48 -2.44 8.73 19.53
CA THR A 48 -3.04 7.61 18.82
C THR A 48 -2.47 7.49 17.41
N LEU A 49 -2.36 8.59 16.68
CA LEU A 49 -1.75 8.59 15.35
C LEU A 49 -0.29 8.13 15.39
N SER A 50 0.49 8.59 16.38
CA SER A 50 1.90 8.19 16.55
C SER A 50 2.03 6.68 16.77
N PHE A 51 1.14 6.09 17.57
CA PHE A 51 1.06 4.64 17.76
C PHE A 51 0.78 3.89 16.45
N HIS A 52 -0.19 4.38 15.65
CA HIS A 52 -0.52 3.81 14.35
C HIS A 52 0.62 3.95 13.33
N LEU A 53 1.25 5.12 13.24
CA LEU A 53 2.40 5.36 12.36
C LEU A 53 3.60 4.50 12.73
N THR A 54 3.82 4.23 14.01
CA THR A 54 4.88 3.32 14.48
C THR A 54 4.61 1.88 14.03
N HIS A 55 3.37 1.39 14.22
CA HIS A 55 2.97 0.08 13.74
C HIS A 55 3.14 -0.06 12.22
N MET A 56 2.71 0.94 11.46
CA MET A 56 2.86 0.92 9.99
C MET A 56 4.31 1.04 9.54
N SER A 57 5.16 1.78 10.27
CA SER A 57 6.60 1.87 9.97
C SER A 57 7.28 0.52 10.18
N ASN A 58 6.95 -0.18 11.26
CA ASN A 58 7.45 -1.53 11.53
C ASN A 58 6.99 -2.55 10.47
N ALA A 59 5.79 -2.36 9.92
CA ALA A 59 5.27 -3.13 8.78
C ALA A 59 5.78 -2.65 7.42
N GLN A 60 6.77 -1.73 7.39
CA GLN A 60 7.36 -1.13 6.19
C GLN A 60 6.40 -0.39 5.26
N LEU A 61 5.15 -0.15 5.67
CA LEU A 61 4.13 0.52 4.85
C LEU A 61 4.35 2.04 4.75
N VAL A 62 4.99 2.65 5.75
CA VAL A 62 5.27 4.09 5.74
C VAL A 62 6.75 4.35 6.01
N ARG A 63 7.25 5.44 5.45
CA ARG A 63 8.59 5.97 5.72
C ARG A 63 8.46 7.31 6.43
N SER A 64 9.40 7.59 7.32
CA SER A 64 9.50 8.88 8.01
C SER A 64 10.84 9.55 7.68
N ARG A 65 10.82 10.88 7.60
CA ARG A 65 12.04 11.70 7.47
C ARG A 65 11.90 12.98 8.27
N ARG A 66 12.99 13.42 8.88
CA ARG A 66 13.00 14.64 9.71
C ARG A 66 13.35 15.84 8.85
N ILE A 67 12.52 16.88 8.90
CA ILE A 67 12.77 18.18 8.26
C ILE A 67 12.65 19.25 9.34
N GLY A 68 13.81 19.74 9.82
CA GLY A 68 13.89 20.66 10.95
C GLY A 68 13.29 20.07 12.23
N ARG A 69 12.17 20.66 12.68
CA ARG A 69 11.44 20.23 13.89
C ARG A 69 10.30 19.26 13.60
N SER A 70 9.95 19.05 12.33
CA SER A 70 8.83 18.21 11.93
C SER A 70 9.30 16.84 11.41
N ILE A 71 8.47 15.82 11.61
CA ILE A 71 8.63 14.51 10.98
C ILE A 71 7.59 14.40 9.86
N ILE A 72 8.07 14.20 8.65
CA ILE A 72 7.27 13.99 7.45
C ILE A 72 7.10 12.49 7.24
N TYR A 73 5.86 12.05 7.08
CA TYR A 73 5.50 10.67 6.77
C TYR A 73 5.06 10.55 5.33
N SER A 74 5.44 9.46 4.67
CA SER A 74 5.08 9.14 3.28
C SER A 74 4.76 7.65 3.17
N ALA A 75 3.91 7.26 2.22
CA ALA A 75 3.69 5.85 1.92
C ALA A 75 4.97 5.24 1.32
N ASN A 76 5.31 4.01 1.71
CA ASN A 76 6.40 3.26 1.10
C ASN A 76 5.90 2.59 -0.19
N PHE A 77 5.84 3.36 -1.27
CA PHE A 77 5.33 2.88 -2.56
C PHE A 77 6.07 1.67 -3.10
N GLU A 78 7.38 1.57 -2.87
CA GLU A 78 8.20 0.42 -3.27
C GLU A 78 7.70 -0.87 -2.59
N PHE A 79 7.60 -0.84 -1.25
CA PHE A 79 7.11 -1.98 -0.48
C PHE A 79 5.67 -2.33 -0.85
N PHE A 80 4.79 -1.32 -0.95
CA PHE A 80 3.39 -1.54 -1.30
C PHE A 80 3.22 -2.11 -2.72
N THR A 81 4.02 -1.65 -3.69
CA THR A 81 4.04 -2.22 -5.05
C THR A 81 4.48 -3.68 -5.02
N ASN A 82 5.49 -4.02 -4.20
CA ASN A 82 5.91 -5.40 -4.03
C ASN A 82 4.84 -6.26 -3.36
N LEU A 83 4.06 -5.70 -2.42
CA LEU A 83 2.95 -6.40 -1.75
C LEU A 83 1.83 -6.72 -2.73
N ILE A 84 1.46 -5.75 -3.57
CA ILE A 84 0.49 -5.97 -4.64
C ILE A 84 1.03 -6.99 -5.64
N ARG A 85 2.31 -6.88 -6.03
CA ARG A 85 2.94 -7.86 -6.92
C ARG A 85 2.85 -9.26 -6.34
N TYR A 86 3.20 -9.44 -5.07
CA TYR A 86 3.12 -10.73 -4.38
C TYR A 86 1.71 -11.34 -4.41
N MET A 87 0.66 -10.51 -4.34
CA MET A 87 -0.73 -10.99 -4.41
C MET A 87 -1.17 -11.44 -5.79
N VAL A 88 -0.56 -10.88 -6.85
CA VAL A 88 -0.89 -11.22 -8.24
C VAL A 88 0.19 -12.08 -8.90
N GLU A 89 1.27 -12.38 -8.17
CA GLU A 89 2.28 -13.36 -8.54
C GLU A 89 1.59 -14.72 -8.64
N ASP A 90 1.84 -15.43 -9.74
CA ASP A 90 1.15 -16.68 -10.09
C ASP A 90 -0.37 -16.58 -10.33
N CYS A 91 -0.95 -15.38 -10.42
CA CYS A 91 -2.33 -15.15 -10.84
C CYS A 91 -2.47 -15.39 -12.36
N CYS A 92 -2.37 -16.67 -12.76
CA CYS A 92 -2.89 -17.33 -13.95
C CYS A 92 -2.88 -16.58 -15.29
N ARG A 93 -1.85 -16.90 -16.11
CA ARG A 93 -1.64 -16.53 -17.53
C ARG A 93 -1.33 -15.04 -17.73
N GLU A 94 -0.43 -14.77 -18.68
CA GLU A 94 0.31 -13.51 -18.92
C GLU A 94 -0.54 -12.23 -19.07
N ASP A 95 -1.87 -12.34 -19.05
CA ASP A 95 -2.83 -11.30 -19.41
C ASP A 95 -3.68 -10.74 -18.25
N MET A 96 -3.57 -11.18 -16.98
CA MET A 96 -4.54 -10.77 -15.93
C MET A 96 -4.15 -9.56 -15.07
N ALA A 97 -2.91 -9.43 -14.64
CA ALA A 97 -2.44 -8.27 -13.87
C ALA A 97 -0.98 -7.97 -14.21
N ASN A 98 -0.71 -6.78 -14.75
CA ASN A 98 0.64 -6.36 -15.11
C ASN A 98 0.99 -5.05 -14.39
N ILE A 99 2.13 -5.06 -13.68
CA ILE A 99 2.68 -3.86 -13.04
C ILE A 99 3.78 -3.30 -13.94
N LYS A 100 3.45 -2.27 -14.72
CA LYS A 100 4.39 -1.57 -15.59
C LYS A 100 5.04 -0.42 -14.84
N THR A 101 6.37 -0.43 -14.73
CA THR A 101 7.14 0.67 -14.13
C THR A 101 7.62 1.64 -15.21
N HIS A 102 7.15 2.89 -15.16
CA HIS A 102 7.59 3.94 -16.08
C HIS A 102 8.77 4.71 -15.49
N LYS A 103 9.99 4.26 -15.77
CA LYS A 103 11.24 4.83 -15.21
C LYS A 103 11.37 6.34 -15.41
N THR A 104 10.94 6.88 -16.54
CA THR A 104 11.02 8.32 -16.86
C THR A 104 10.04 9.21 -16.09
N LYS A 105 8.97 8.64 -15.53
CA LYS A 105 7.95 9.39 -14.75
C LYS A 105 7.89 8.96 -13.28
N ASN A 106 8.79 8.05 -12.87
CA ASN A 106 8.82 7.45 -11.53
C ASN A 106 7.44 7.00 -11.03
N CYS A 107 6.68 6.34 -11.91
CA CYS A 107 5.29 5.93 -11.67
C CYS A 107 5.14 4.44 -12.00
N SER A 108 4.33 3.74 -11.21
CA SER A 108 3.94 2.35 -11.45
C SER A 108 2.46 2.33 -11.85
N ILE A 109 2.14 1.70 -12.98
CA ILE A 109 0.77 1.48 -13.44
C ILE A 109 0.42 0.04 -13.11
N ILE A 110 -0.65 -0.17 -12.36
CA ILE A 110 -1.23 -1.49 -12.11
C ILE A 110 -2.40 -1.62 -13.10
N GLU A 111 -2.19 -2.44 -14.12
CA GLU A 111 -3.22 -2.77 -15.11
C GLU A 111 -3.87 -4.09 -14.68
N LEU A 112 -5.16 -4.04 -14.36
CA LEU A 112 -5.98 -5.21 -14.08
C LEU A 112 -6.86 -5.46 -15.29
N SER A 113 -6.60 -6.53 -16.03
CA SER A 113 -7.42 -6.95 -17.16
C SER A 113 -8.68 -7.65 -16.66
N HIS A 114 -9.79 -7.52 -17.38
CA HIS A 114 -11.06 -8.14 -17.04
C HIS A 114 -10.89 -9.65 -16.83
N CYS A 115 -11.28 -10.15 -15.65
CA CYS A 115 -11.51 -11.58 -15.40
C CYS A 115 -12.38 -12.13 -16.54
N CYS A 116 -11.85 -13.07 -17.31
CA CYS A 116 -12.66 -13.82 -18.27
C CYS A 116 -13.78 -14.54 -17.50
N PRO A 117 -15.03 -14.60 -18.00
CA PRO A 117 -16.06 -15.41 -17.38
C PRO A 117 -15.58 -16.88 -17.29
N PRO A 118 -15.97 -17.62 -16.24
CA PRO A 118 -15.55 -19.00 -16.06
C PRO A 118 -15.94 -19.84 -17.29
N VAL A 119 -14.98 -20.57 -17.86
CA VAL A 119 -15.24 -21.54 -18.91
C VAL A 119 -16.21 -22.59 -18.34
N PRO A 120 -17.39 -22.84 -18.95
CA PRO A 120 -18.27 -23.90 -18.50
C PRO A 120 -17.50 -25.22 -18.60
N GLN A 121 -17.25 -25.88 -17.46
CA GLN A 121 -16.68 -27.21 -17.47
C GLN A 121 -17.69 -28.12 -18.20
N GLY A 122 -17.31 -28.58 -19.39
CA GLY A 122 -18.12 -29.49 -20.17
C GLY A 122 -18.52 -30.69 -19.30
N THR A 123 -19.83 -30.90 -19.20
CA THR A 123 -20.43 -32.11 -18.66
C THR A 123 -19.83 -33.31 -19.40
N LYS A 124 -18.97 -34.08 -18.72
CA LYS A 124 -18.61 -35.42 -19.18
C LYS A 124 -19.91 -36.21 -19.27
N THR A 125 -20.29 -36.55 -20.50
CA THR A 125 -21.34 -37.53 -20.81
C THR A 125 -20.63 -38.78 -21.33
#